data_AF-A0A0P0M2D2-F1
#
_entry.id   AF-A0A0P0M2D2-F1
#
_cell.length_a   1.000
_cell.length_b   1.000
_cell.length_c   1.000
_cell.angle_alpha   90.00
_cell.angle_beta   90.00
_cell.angle_gamma   90.00
#
_symmetry.space_group_name_H-M   'P 1'
#
loop_
_entity.id
_entity.type
_entity.pdbx_description
1 polymer ?
#
loop_
_entity_poly.entity_id
_entity_poly.type
_entity_poly.pdbx_seq_one_letter_code
_entity_poly.pdbx_strand_id
1 'polypeptide(L)'
;MVILSNESRQKGVVCADAVRFGGGMGNISRGGKTSGLPRYLEGARYAAQWSGFPYSVYSPSEGKNDYTDDINARSRIINYLSGNSVYNPKEKGLGVPFEMTLGVHSDAGFSKEDDLIGTLGIYTTDYNSGKLNAGISRYASRDLADMVLTGLQQDISAQFGIRWQRRSLWNRNYSETRLPAVPSMILELLSHQNFADLKLGHDPRFKFTVGRSVYKSILKYLSTMHGTDYVVQPLPVNNFAIHSGSRKNTFQLTWQAVDDPLEPTAKAQQYIVYTRLGHGGFDNGTLVRGTEYTFEAEPGLVYSFKVTAVNKGGESFPSEILSAYQAKKSKGTILIVNGFDRLSRPATVESPFLQGFDLNTDPGIPYINTPAFCGTQQSFDRSRIGRETKDGLGYSGSELEGMLIAGNTFDYPFIHGKAIQAAGGYSFVSCSDEAVENGFVRLADYPITDLIFGADRRPFSHTLQQLLTTYCQGGGNLMLSGSYIGSNMNSPTALNFTENILKYSFGGSMINSTSGEIYGANTRFSIPRTINEQTYAVPAPDCLTPIAPAYSAFVYNPGSYSAGVAYKGKYRTFVLGFPFESIQGVKERARVMSAILGFFGSK
;
A
#
# COMPACT_ATOMS: atom_id res chain seq x y z
N MET A 1 8.91 -15.81 -10.42
CA MET A 1 9.89 -16.24 -11.43
C MET A 1 10.88 -15.09 -11.62
N VAL A 2 12.18 -15.35 -11.69
CA VAL A 2 13.18 -14.30 -11.97
C VAL A 2 13.71 -14.52 -13.38
N ILE A 3 13.69 -13.46 -14.18
CA ILE A 3 14.11 -13.49 -15.58
C ILE A 3 15.26 -12.54 -15.77
N LEU A 4 16.30 -13.07 -16.40
CA LEU A 4 17.43 -12.32 -16.89
C LEU A 4 17.25 -12.20 -18.41
N SER A 5 17.09 -10.98 -18.94
CA SER A 5 16.94 -10.73 -20.38
C SER A 5 18.05 -9.82 -20.89
N ASN A 6 18.58 -10.14 -22.07
CA ASN A 6 19.54 -9.33 -22.81
C ASN A 6 18.93 -8.71 -24.07
N GLU A 7 17.59 -8.56 -24.12
CA GLU A 7 16.92 -7.86 -25.22
C GLU A 7 17.39 -6.39 -25.29
N SER A 8 18.31 -6.12 -26.21
CA SER A 8 18.91 -4.81 -26.40
C SER A 8 19.28 -4.59 -27.86
N ARG A 9 19.29 -3.33 -28.29
CA ARG A 9 19.84 -2.91 -29.60
C ARG A 9 21.37 -2.88 -29.63
N GLN A 10 22.02 -3.11 -28.49
CA GLN A 10 23.47 -3.08 -28.32
C GLN A 10 24.02 -4.47 -27.98
N LYS A 11 25.26 -4.75 -28.40
CA LYS A 11 25.95 -5.99 -28.04
C LYS A 11 26.44 -5.93 -26.59
N GLY A 12 26.13 -6.95 -25.79
CA GLY A 12 26.56 -7.07 -24.39
C GLY A 12 26.20 -8.44 -23.79
N VAL A 13 26.68 -8.68 -22.57
CA VAL A 13 26.34 -9.87 -21.75
C VAL A 13 25.54 -9.39 -20.55
N VAL A 14 24.46 -10.10 -20.22
CA VAL A 14 23.73 -9.89 -18.96
C VAL A 14 24.07 -11.07 -18.06
N CYS A 15 24.70 -10.77 -16.91
CA CYS A 15 25.04 -11.75 -15.89
C CYS A 15 24.22 -11.47 -14.63
N ALA A 16 23.63 -12.50 -14.04
CA ALA A 16 23.12 -12.46 -12.67
C ALA A 16 23.82 -13.53 -11.86
N ASP A 17 24.55 -13.10 -10.84
CA ASP A 17 25.36 -13.96 -9.98
C ASP A 17 24.56 -14.53 -8.80
N ALA A 18 23.57 -13.79 -8.29
CA ALA A 18 22.65 -14.27 -7.27
C ALA A 18 21.27 -13.62 -7.37
N VAL A 19 20.23 -14.45 -7.26
CA VAL A 19 18.86 -14.01 -7.06
C VAL A 19 18.53 -14.14 -5.59
N ARG A 20 18.42 -13.01 -4.88
CA ARG A 20 18.10 -12.98 -3.44
C ARG A 20 16.60 -12.81 -3.23
N PHE A 21 15.95 -13.82 -2.65
CA PHE A 21 14.59 -13.68 -2.12
C PHE A 21 14.63 -13.29 -0.65
N GLY A 22 14.35 -12.02 -0.38
CA GLY A 22 14.23 -11.50 0.99
C GLY A 22 15.54 -11.29 1.75
N GLY A 23 15.40 -10.63 2.90
CA GLY A 23 16.51 -10.27 3.78
C GLY A 23 17.02 -11.42 4.67
N GLY A 24 16.13 -12.35 5.01
CA GLY A 24 16.33 -13.32 6.09
C GLY A 24 16.37 -12.67 7.47
N MET A 25 16.67 -13.48 8.48
CA MET A 25 16.90 -13.01 9.85
C MET A 25 18.37 -12.59 10.05
N GLY A 26 18.58 -11.73 11.03
CA GLY A 26 19.90 -11.39 11.54
C GLY A 26 20.62 -12.60 12.08
N ASN A 27 21.79 -12.88 11.52
CA ASN A 27 22.57 -14.10 11.80
C ASN A 27 24.01 -13.81 12.23
N ILE A 28 24.38 -12.54 12.40
CA ILE A 28 25.70 -12.14 12.90
C ILE A 28 25.65 -12.07 14.43
N SER A 29 26.51 -12.87 15.08
CA SER A 29 26.62 -12.88 16.54
C SER A 29 27.53 -11.76 17.05
N ARG A 30 27.05 -10.96 17.99
CA ARG A 30 27.83 -9.98 18.76
C ARG A 30 27.55 -10.19 20.24
N GLY A 31 28.60 -10.23 21.06
CA GLY A 31 28.45 -10.54 22.49
C GLY A 31 27.78 -11.89 22.77
N GLY A 32 27.88 -12.84 21.85
CA GLY A 32 27.31 -14.20 21.98
C GLY A 32 25.85 -14.34 21.56
N LYS A 33 25.21 -13.30 21.01
CA LYS A 33 23.81 -13.35 20.55
C LYS A 33 23.64 -12.73 19.16
N THR A 34 22.65 -13.21 18.43
CA THR A 34 22.11 -12.55 17.23
C THR A 34 21.03 -11.55 17.62
N SER A 35 20.67 -10.64 16.70
CA SER A 35 19.60 -9.64 16.94
C SER A 35 18.22 -10.27 17.16
N GLY A 36 17.94 -11.41 16.53
CA GLY A 36 16.60 -12.02 16.53
C GLY A 36 15.57 -11.27 15.66
N LEU A 37 16.01 -10.26 14.91
CA LEU A 37 15.17 -9.42 14.06
C LEU A 37 15.42 -9.73 12.57
N PRO A 38 14.47 -9.37 11.68
CA PRO A 38 14.73 -9.35 10.25
C PRO A 38 15.95 -8.50 9.90
N ARG A 39 16.78 -8.96 8.96
CA ARG A 39 18.05 -8.29 8.61
C ARG A 39 17.88 -6.84 8.15
N TYR A 40 16.72 -6.50 7.58
CA TYR A 40 16.45 -5.13 7.14
C TYR A 40 16.28 -4.14 8.31
N LEU A 41 16.14 -4.64 9.55
CA LEU A 41 16.14 -3.85 10.78
C LEU A 41 17.53 -3.79 11.45
N GLU A 42 18.53 -4.48 10.91
CA GLU A 42 19.90 -4.43 11.44
C GLU A 42 20.68 -3.25 10.87
N GLY A 43 21.67 -2.79 11.64
CA GLY A 43 22.61 -1.77 11.17
C GLY A 43 23.31 -2.14 9.85
N ALA A 44 23.60 -1.12 9.04
CA ALA A 44 24.35 -1.21 7.80
C ALA A 44 25.67 -1.99 7.93
N ARG A 45 26.35 -1.93 9.09
CA ARG A 45 27.57 -2.74 9.32
C ARG A 45 27.32 -4.25 9.18
N TYR A 46 26.17 -4.74 9.66
CA TYR A 46 25.81 -6.15 9.62
C TYR A 46 25.41 -6.57 8.21
N ALA A 47 24.65 -5.71 7.53
CA ALA A 47 24.33 -5.91 6.11
C ALA A 47 25.61 -5.99 5.26
N ALA A 48 26.60 -5.14 5.52
CA ALA A 48 27.88 -5.13 4.82
C ALA A 48 28.72 -6.38 5.13
N GLN A 49 28.84 -6.76 6.40
CA GLN A 49 29.52 -7.99 6.79
C GLN A 49 28.89 -9.21 6.13
N TRP A 50 27.56 -9.32 6.17
CA TRP A 50 26.84 -10.42 5.56
C TRP A 50 27.02 -10.45 4.04
N SER A 51 27.08 -9.28 3.40
CA SER A 51 27.29 -9.17 1.95
C SER A 51 28.75 -9.41 1.53
N GLY A 52 29.64 -9.78 2.46
CA GLY A 52 31.03 -10.15 2.15
C GLY A 52 31.98 -8.97 1.91
N PHE A 53 31.63 -7.76 2.36
CA PHE A 53 32.55 -6.62 2.26
C PHE A 53 33.82 -6.85 3.11
N PRO A 54 34.98 -6.31 2.71
CA PRO A 54 36.20 -6.41 3.51
C PRO A 54 36.01 -5.86 4.93
N TYR A 55 36.72 -6.44 5.90
CA TYR A 55 36.62 -6.06 7.33
C TYR A 55 36.80 -4.55 7.57
N SER A 56 37.74 -3.92 6.85
CA SER A 56 38.01 -2.47 6.93
C SER A 56 36.87 -1.57 6.42
N VAL A 57 35.94 -2.12 5.64
CA VAL A 57 34.79 -1.37 5.10
C VAL A 57 33.69 -1.28 6.15
N TYR A 58 33.34 -2.40 6.78
CA TYR A 58 32.22 -2.47 7.72
C TYR A 58 32.63 -2.39 9.19
N SER A 59 33.93 -2.49 9.52
CA SER A 59 34.42 -2.39 10.89
C SER A 59 35.73 -1.59 11.01
N PRO A 60 35.74 -0.30 10.61
CA PRO A 60 36.93 0.56 10.76
C PRO A 60 37.38 0.72 12.22
N SER A 61 36.50 0.51 13.21
CA SER A 61 36.86 0.48 14.63
C SER A 61 37.40 -0.86 15.12
N GLU A 62 37.64 -1.83 14.23
CA GLU A 62 38.10 -3.19 14.58
C GLU A 62 37.16 -3.89 15.58
N GLY A 63 35.86 -3.71 15.39
CA GLY A 63 34.82 -4.31 16.22
C GLY A 63 34.68 -3.69 17.61
N LYS A 64 35.36 -2.57 17.90
CA LYS A 64 35.32 -1.88 19.21
C LYS A 64 34.10 -0.98 19.36
N ASN A 65 33.48 -0.52 18.27
CA ASN A 65 32.35 0.41 18.33
C ASN A 65 31.34 0.18 17.18
N ASP A 66 30.23 -0.49 17.49
CA ASP A 66 29.17 -0.80 16.51
C ASP A 66 28.49 0.42 15.95
N TYR A 67 28.26 1.43 16.79
CA TYR A 67 27.58 2.66 16.38
C TYR A 67 28.42 3.45 15.36
N THR A 68 29.71 3.60 15.64
CA THR A 68 30.64 4.27 14.74
C THR A 68 30.78 3.49 13.43
N ASP A 69 30.91 2.16 13.52
CA ASP A 69 31.00 1.30 12.35
C ASP A 69 29.73 1.37 11.49
N ASP A 70 28.54 1.42 12.11
CA ASP A 70 27.26 1.51 11.41
C ASP A 70 27.15 2.77 10.54
N ILE A 71 27.33 3.95 11.16
CA ILE A 71 27.19 5.24 10.48
C ILE A 71 28.18 5.34 9.31
N ASN A 72 29.41 4.85 9.50
CA ASN A 72 30.45 4.96 8.48
C ASN A 72 30.37 3.87 7.40
N ALA A 73 29.75 2.72 7.67
CA ALA A 73 29.69 1.61 6.73
C ALA A 73 29.01 2.02 5.42
N ARG A 74 27.91 2.79 5.47
CA ARG A 74 27.16 3.25 4.28
C ARG A 74 28.07 3.98 3.28
N SER A 75 28.82 4.99 3.75
CA SER A 75 29.76 5.74 2.91
C SER A 75 30.94 4.91 2.42
N ARG A 76 31.43 3.98 3.24
CA ARG A 76 32.58 3.12 2.87
C ARG A 76 32.19 2.05 1.85
N ILE A 77 30.97 1.52 1.94
CA ILE A 77 30.40 0.59 0.95
C ILE A 77 30.36 1.26 -0.41
N ILE A 78 29.76 2.46 -0.51
CA ILE A 78 29.63 3.15 -1.80
C ILE A 78 31.01 3.48 -2.40
N ASN A 79 31.98 3.90 -1.58
CA ASN A 79 33.34 4.16 -2.02
C ASN A 79 34.07 2.88 -2.47
N TYR A 80 33.94 1.77 -1.73
CA TYR A 80 34.52 0.49 -2.13
C TYR A 80 33.92 -0.05 -3.42
N LEU A 81 32.60 0.05 -3.60
CA LEU A 81 31.96 -0.35 -4.84
C LEU A 81 32.39 0.53 -6.02
N SER A 82 32.48 1.84 -5.79
CA SER A 82 32.76 2.82 -6.85
C SER A 82 34.24 3.04 -7.17
N GLY A 83 35.16 2.69 -6.29
CA GLY A 83 36.59 2.90 -6.53
C GLY A 83 37.04 2.24 -7.85
N ASN A 84 37.94 2.88 -8.57
CA ASN A 84 38.34 2.62 -9.96
C ASN A 84 37.30 2.96 -11.04
N SER A 85 36.09 3.42 -10.69
CA SER A 85 35.10 3.87 -11.68
C SER A 85 35.38 5.29 -12.20
N VAL A 86 34.65 5.70 -13.24
CA VAL A 86 34.72 7.06 -13.79
C VAL A 86 34.29 8.15 -12.79
N TYR A 87 33.49 7.81 -11.78
CA TYR A 87 33.01 8.76 -10.76
C TYR A 87 33.83 8.73 -9.46
N ASN A 88 34.63 7.68 -9.27
CA ASN A 88 35.59 7.57 -8.17
C ASN A 88 36.95 7.02 -8.65
N PRO A 89 37.69 7.77 -9.50
CA PRO A 89 38.93 7.29 -10.10
C PRO A 89 40.13 7.30 -9.13
N LYS A 90 40.00 7.95 -7.97
CA LYS A 90 41.11 8.14 -7.01
C LYS A 90 41.24 7.00 -6.00
N GLU A 91 40.15 6.31 -5.69
CA GLU A 91 40.14 5.21 -4.73
C GLU A 91 40.14 3.85 -5.45
N LYS A 92 40.66 2.81 -4.79
CA LYS A 92 40.58 1.44 -5.29
C LYS A 92 39.25 0.81 -4.89
N GLY A 93 38.64 0.04 -5.79
CA GLY A 93 37.33 -0.58 -5.57
C GLY A 93 36.90 -1.50 -6.71
N LEU A 94 35.62 -1.84 -6.75
CA LEU A 94 35.02 -2.77 -7.72
C LEU A 94 34.67 -2.13 -9.08
N GLY A 95 34.91 -0.83 -9.27
CA GLY A 95 34.71 -0.14 -10.54
C GLY A 95 33.25 0.12 -10.92
N VAL A 96 32.29 -0.02 -10.01
CA VAL A 96 30.87 0.20 -10.30
C VAL A 96 30.58 1.71 -10.38
N PRO A 97 30.05 2.23 -11.49
CA PRO A 97 29.93 3.67 -11.71
C PRO A 97 28.72 4.27 -10.99
N PHE A 98 28.73 4.27 -9.66
CA PHE A 98 27.73 4.98 -8.87
C PHE A 98 27.91 6.51 -9.01
N GLU A 99 26.83 7.21 -9.33
CA GLU A 99 26.85 8.65 -9.64
C GLU A 99 26.51 9.54 -8.46
N MET A 100 25.81 9.03 -7.45
CA MET A 100 25.41 9.78 -6.28
C MET A 100 25.02 8.85 -5.13
N THR A 101 24.85 9.42 -3.93
CA THR A 101 24.25 8.75 -2.77
C THR A 101 23.25 9.65 -2.06
N LEU A 102 22.20 9.05 -1.50
CA LEU A 102 21.16 9.72 -0.73
C LEU A 102 20.93 8.94 0.56
N GLY A 103 21.21 9.57 1.71
CA GLY A 103 20.77 9.08 3.01
C GLY A 103 19.36 9.60 3.29
N VAL A 104 18.38 8.72 3.48
CA VAL A 104 17.01 9.11 3.88
C VAL A 104 16.87 8.90 5.38
N HIS A 105 16.57 9.99 6.09
CA HIS A 105 16.48 10.08 7.54
C HIS A 105 15.17 10.77 7.95
N SER A 106 14.90 10.75 9.25
CA SER A 106 13.91 11.60 9.90
C SER A 106 14.57 12.31 11.09
N ASP A 107 14.18 13.56 11.32
CA ASP A 107 14.80 14.44 12.30
C ASP A 107 14.10 14.35 13.67
N ALA A 108 14.74 14.91 14.70
CA ALA A 108 14.26 14.98 16.08
C ALA A 108 13.93 16.44 16.48
N GLY A 109 12.93 17.03 15.83
CA GLY A 109 12.37 18.36 16.17
C GLY A 109 10.90 18.30 16.59
N PHE A 110 10.39 19.28 17.32
CA PHE A 110 8.96 19.30 17.65
C PHE A 110 8.42 20.72 17.70
N SER A 111 7.12 20.86 17.40
CA SER A 111 6.36 22.09 17.60
C SER A 111 5.60 22.01 18.93
N LYS A 112 5.44 23.14 19.61
CA LYS A 112 4.57 23.23 20.79
C LYS A 112 3.12 23.53 20.41
N GLU A 113 2.94 24.02 19.19
CA GLU A 113 1.71 24.47 18.57
C GLU A 113 1.13 23.40 17.61
N ASP A 114 1.71 22.19 17.59
CA ASP A 114 1.38 21.09 16.68
C ASP A 114 1.55 21.48 15.19
N ASP A 115 2.43 22.43 14.88
CA ASP A 115 2.79 22.82 13.50
C ASP A 115 3.65 21.76 12.81
N LEU A 116 3.57 21.71 11.49
CA LEU A 116 4.46 20.89 10.65
C LEU A 116 5.89 21.42 10.69
N ILE A 117 6.87 20.54 10.96
CA ILE A 117 8.29 20.86 10.96
C ILE A 117 8.85 20.82 9.54
N GLY A 118 8.56 19.74 8.80
CA GLY A 118 8.94 19.58 7.40
C GLY A 118 10.40 19.16 7.18
N THR A 119 10.89 19.41 5.97
CA THR A 119 12.09 18.75 5.42
C THR A 119 13.35 19.60 5.53
N LEU A 120 14.46 19.00 5.95
CA LEU A 120 15.80 19.59 5.97
C LEU A 120 16.79 18.79 5.10
N GLY A 121 17.77 19.45 4.50
CA GLY A 121 18.81 18.82 3.69
C GLY A 121 20.19 19.08 4.26
N ILE A 122 21.05 18.06 4.29
CA ILE A 122 22.45 18.18 4.76
C ILE A 122 23.41 17.80 3.64
N TYR A 123 24.49 18.56 3.50
CA TYR A 123 25.60 18.31 2.59
C TYR A 123 26.93 18.71 3.25
N THR A 124 28.06 18.27 2.69
CA THR A 124 29.40 18.68 3.13
C THR A 124 30.21 19.24 1.96
N THR A 125 30.63 20.49 2.02
CA THR A 125 31.57 21.08 1.04
C THR A 125 33.01 21.16 1.54
N ASP A 126 33.22 21.34 2.85
CA ASP A 126 34.57 21.50 3.42
C ASP A 126 35.26 20.14 3.68
N TYR A 127 35.61 19.46 2.58
CA TYR A 127 36.40 18.22 2.60
C TYR A 127 37.10 18.04 1.25
N ASN A 128 38.29 17.42 1.25
CA ASN A 128 39.05 17.11 0.03
C ASN A 128 39.22 18.33 -0.91
N SER A 129 39.62 19.47 -0.35
CA SER A 129 39.77 20.75 -1.06
C SER A 129 38.51 21.19 -1.83
N GLY A 130 37.32 20.89 -1.29
CA GLY A 130 36.05 21.26 -1.90
C GLY A 130 35.66 20.42 -3.12
N LYS A 131 36.33 19.28 -3.36
CA LYS A 131 36.13 18.45 -4.55
C LYS A 131 35.71 17.02 -4.23
N LEU A 132 34.96 16.44 -5.15
CA LEU A 132 34.66 15.02 -5.25
C LEU A 132 35.77 14.29 -6.02
N ASN A 133 35.77 12.95 -6.03
CA ASN A 133 36.89 12.20 -6.59
C ASN A 133 36.96 12.30 -8.13
N ALA A 134 35.83 12.52 -8.80
CA ALA A 134 35.75 12.89 -10.21
C ALA A 134 36.29 14.32 -10.52
N GLY A 135 36.69 15.09 -9.51
CA GLY A 135 37.26 16.43 -9.67
C GLY A 135 36.25 17.57 -9.69
N ILE A 136 34.95 17.27 -9.74
CA ILE A 136 33.87 18.26 -9.64
C ILE A 136 33.77 18.84 -8.23
N SER A 137 33.16 20.03 -8.13
CA SER A 137 32.92 20.71 -6.86
C SER A 137 31.94 19.93 -5.97
N ARG A 138 32.18 19.89 -4.65
CA ARG A 138 31.23 19.34 -3.67
C ARG A 138 29.94 20.16 -3.57
N TYR A 139 29.88 21.36 -4.16
CA TYR A 139 28.61 22.09 -4.30
C TYR A 139 27.58 21.33 -5.15
N ALA A 140 28.00 20.36 -5.97
CA ALA A 140 27.07 19.43 -6.63
C ALA A 140 26.14 18.70 -5.62
N SER A 141 26.62 18.43 -4.40
CA SER A 141 25.81 17.87 -3.32
C SER A 141 24.79 18.86 -2.74
N ARG A 142 25.13 20.15 -2.70
CA ARG A 142 24.20 21.22 -2.30
C ARG A 142 23.07 21.34 -3.31
N ASP A 143 23.39 21.28 -4.60
CA ASP A 143 22.40 21.41 -5.67
C ASP A 143 21.46 20.21 -5.71
N LEU A 144 21.99 19.00 -5.51
CA LEU A 144 21.17 17.80 -5.27
C LEU A 144 20.19 18.02 -4.12
N ALA A 145 20.68 18.47 -2.95
CA ALA A 145 19.85 18.72 -1.78
C ALA A 145 18.78 19.78 -2.02
N ASP A 146 19.14 20.86 -2.71
CA ASP A 146 18.24 21.95 -3.07
C ASP A 146 17.12 21.48 -4.02
N MET A 147 17.44 20.68 -5.03
CA MET A 147 16.47 20.13 -5.96
C MET A 147 15.50 19.17 -5.27
N VAL A 148 16.01 18.29 -4.41
CA VAL A 148 15.18 17.34 -3.63
C VAL A 148 14.22 18.08 -2.69
N LEU A 149 14.70 19.09 -1.96
CA LEU A 149 13.85 19.89 -1.07
C LEU A 149 12.80 20.70 -1.84
N THR A 150 13.14 21.24 -3.02
CA THR A 150 12.18 21.93 -3.90
C THR A 150 11.08 20.99 -4.36
N GLY A 151 11.46 19.81 -4.88
CA GLY A 151 10.50 18.82 -5.36
C GLY A 151 9.54 18.38 -4.25
N LEU A 152 10.08 18.04 -3.08
CA LEU A 152 9.26 17.61 -1.93
C LEU A 152 8.27 18.69 -1.49
N GLN A 153 8.73 19.93 -1.35
CA GLN A 153 7.84 21.03 -1.00
C GLN A 153 6.70 21.18 -2.02
N GLN A 154 7.01 21.21 -3.31
CA GLN A 154 6.02 21.38 -4.36
C GLN A 154 5.01 20.23 -4.38
N ASP A 155 5.49 18.99 -4.43
CA ASP A 155 4.66 17.80 -4.61
C ASP A 155 3.78 17.54 -3.38
N ILE A 156 4.35 17.62 -2.17
CA ILE A 156 3.58 17.40 -0.94
C ILE A 156 2.54 18.50 -0.76
N SER A 157 2.91 19.76 -0.99
CA SER A 157 1.96 20.86 -0.86
C SER A 157 0.80 20.75 -1.84
N ALA A 158 1.09 20.43 -3.10
CA ALA A 158 0.06 20.26 -4.12
C ALA A 158 -0.86 19.07 -3.82
N GLN A 159 -0.29 17.93 -3.42
CA GLN A 159 -1.07 16.70 -3.23
C GLN A 159 -1.94 16.73 -1.97
N PHE A 160 -1.48 17.35 -0.89
CA PHE A 160 -2.17 17.34 0.41
C PHE A 160 -2.92 18.64 0.72
N GLY A 161 -2.77 19.68 -0.10
CA GLY A 161 -3.37 20.99 0.17
C GLY A 161 -2.81 21.64 1.45
N ILE A 162 -1.57 21.32 1.81
CA ILE A 162 -0.89 21.83 3.01
C ILE A 162 0.31 22.70 2.63
N ARG A 163 0.78 23.54 3.54
CA ARG A 163 2.09 24.19 3.39
C ARG A 163 3.18 23.29 3.96
N TRP A 164 3.78 22.44 3.13
CA TRP A 164 4.93 21.65 3.56
C TRP A 164 6.13 22.56 3.75
N GLN A 165 6.74 22.52 4.94
CA GLN A 165 7.83 23.41 5.27
C GLN A 165 9.13 22.90 4.66
N ARG A 166 9.73 23.73 3.81
CA ARG A 166 11.13 23.58 3.41
C ARG A 166 12.00 24.27 4.45
N ARG A 167 12.77 23.48 5.20
CA ARG A 167 13.74 23.97 6.18
C ARG A 167 15.08 24.25 5.50
N SER A 168 16.10 24.47 6.33
CA SER A 168 17.44 24.87 5.92
C SER A 168 18.19 23.83 5.08
N LEU A 169 19.15 24.31 4.29
CA LEU A 169 20.23 23.51 3.72
C LEU A 169 21.47 23.65 4.61
N TRP A 170 21.86 22.57 5.29
CA TRP A 170 22.96 22.55 6.24
C TRP A 170 24.26 22.05 5.61
N ASN A 171 25.26 22.94 5.56
CA ASN A 171 26.63 22.53 5.31
C ASN A 171 27.25 22.03 6.63
N ARG A 172 27.25 20.71 6.83
CA ARG A 172 27.69 20.09 8.08
C ARG A 172 28.42 18.79 7.82
N ASN A 173 29.44 18.55 8.62
CA ASN A 173 30.39 17.47 8.44
C ASN A 173 29.88 16.10 8.96
N TYR A 174 28.88 15.54 8.29
CA TYR A 174 28.36 14.20 8.57
C TYR A 174 29.04 13.15 7.70
N SER A 175 29.28 11.96 8.24
CA SER A 175 30.00 10.90 7.51
C SER A 175 29.32 10.53 6.18
N GLU A 176 27.99 10.48 6.16
CA GLU A 176 27.16 10.16 4.98
C GLU A 176 27.21 11.21 3.87
N THR A 177 27.76 12.40 4.13
CA THR A 177 27.93 13.45 3.11
C THR A 177 29.37 13.94 2.95
N ARG A 178 30.25 13.67 3.93
CA ARG A 178 31.70 13.94 3.87
C ARG A 178 32.45 12.83 3.13
N LEU A 179 32.25 11.58 3.52
CA LEU A 179 33.08 10.47 3.04
C LEU A 179 32.76 10.02 1.60
N PRO A 180 31.50 10.06 1.11
CA PRO A 180 31.24 9.66 -0.26
C PRO A 180 32.11 10.41 -1.26
N ALA A 181 32.65 9.64 -2.21
CA ALA A 181 33.48 10.12 -3.32
C ALA A 181 32.68 10.84 -4.41
N VAL A 182 31.35 10.71 -4.36
CA VAL A 182 30.34 11.17 -5.33
C VAL A 182 29.38 12.17 -4.67
N PRO A 183 28.58 12.95 -5.43
CA PRO A 183 27.55 13.81 -4.87
C PRO A 183 26.67 13.07 -3.85
N SER A 184 26.41 13.72 -2.73
CA SER A 184 25.83 13.07 -1.55
C SER A 184 25.03 14.03 -0.70
N MET A 185 23.83 13.64 -0.28
CA MET A 185 23.04 14.39 0.70
C MET A 185 22.42 13.47 1.76
N ILE A 186 22.13 14.04 2.94
CA ILE A 186 21.14 13.50 3.86
C ILE A 186 19.85 14.28 3.64
N LEU A 187 18.74 13.55 3.49
CA LEU A 187 17.38 14.05 3.53
C LEU A 187 16.80 13.78 4.92
N GLU A 188 16.66 14.82 5.72
CA GLU A 188 15.85 14.78 6.94
C GLU A 188 14.40 15.05 6.55
N LEU A 189 13.65 14.00 6.22
CA LEU A 189 12.37 14.11 5.52
C LEU A 189 11.32 14.88 6.33
N LEU A 190 11.12 14.45 7.56
CA LEU A 190 10.11 14.93 8.50
C LEU A 190 10.66 14.77 9.91
N SER A 191 9.98 15.33 10.90
CA SER A 191 10.35 15.08 12.29
C SER A 191 9.59 13.91 12.92
N HIS A 192 10.30 12.86 13.34
CA HIS A 192 9.70 11.71 14.01
C HIS A 192 9.35 11.97 15.49
N GLN A 193 9.76 13.10 16.05
CA GLN A 193 9.30 13.55 17.38
C GLN A 193 8.07 14.46 17.30
N ASN A 194 7.70 14.94 16.11
CA ASN A 194 6.57 15.84 15.93
C ASN A 194 5.32 15.06 15.54
N PHE A 195 4.29 15.11 16.37
CA PHE A 195 3.05 14.35 16.15
C PHE A 195 2.34 14.74 14.84
N ALA A 196 2.34 16.03 14.47
CA ALA A 196 1.75 16.49 13.22
C ALA A 196 2.49 15.94 11.97
N ASP A 197 3.81 15.81 12.04
CA ASP A 197 4.61 15.19 10.96
C ASP A 197 4.37 13.68 10.90
N LEU A 198 4.38 12.96 12.04
CA LEU A 198 4.15 11.51 12.07
C LEU A 198 2.75 11.13 11.62
N LYS A 199 1.77 12.00 11.83
CA LYS A 199 0.43 11.88 11.26
C LYS A 199 0.47 11.74 9.72
N LEU A 200 1.42 12.37 9.05
CA LEU A 200 1.68 12.19 7.61
C LEU A 200 2.65 11.03 7.37
N GLY A 201 3.69 10.89 8.19
CA GLY A 201 4.69 9.82 8.10
C GLY A 201 4.10 8.40 8.19
N HIS A 202 2.97 8.22 8.88
CA HIS A 202 2.24 6.95 8.92
C HIS A 202 1.22 6.77 7.78
N ASP A 203 0.92 7.80 6.98
CA ASP A 203 0.00 7.70 5.85
C ASP A 203 0.69 7.06 4.62
N PRO A 204 0.23 5.91 4.12
CA PRO A 204 0.79 5.29 2.92
C PRO A 204 0.78 6.19 1.67
N ARG A 205 -0.23 7.08 1.52
CA ARG A 205 -0.32 8.02 0.39
C ARG A 205 0.76 9.09 0.47
N PHE A 206 1.11 9.52 1.69
CA PHE A 206 2.24 10.45 1.91
C PHE A 206 3.56 9.79 1.54
N LYS A 207 3.78 8.53 1.95
CA LYS A 207 4.98 7.77 1.59
C LYS A 207 5.13 7.61 0.07
N PHE A 208 4.04 7.31 -0.65
CA PHE A 208 4.05 7.25 -2.11
C PHE A 208 4.45 8.59 -2.73
N THR A 209 3.82 9.69 -2.27
CA THR A 209 4.11 11.05 -2.75
C THR A 209 5.57 11.43 -2.52
N VAL A 210 6.10 11.18 -1.33
CA VAL A 210 7.51 11.41 -0.98
C VAL A 210 8.43 10.59 -1.89
N GLY A 211 8.18 9.28 -2.01
CA GLY A 211 9.01 8.39 -2.81
C GLY A 211 9.07 8.83 -4.28
N ARG A 212 7.91 9.18 -4.86
CA ARG A 212 7.82 9.70 -6.23
C ARG A 212 8.53 11.05 -6.37
N SER A 213 8.36 11.97 -5.42
CA SER A 213 9.02 13.28 -5.43
C SER A 213 10.55 13.18 -5.38
N VAL A 214 11.07 12.33 -4.49
CA VAL A 214 12.51 12.06 -4.39
C VAL A 214 13.04 11.48 -5.70
N TYR A 215 12.35 10.49 -6.27
CA TYR A 215 12.68 9.93 -7.58
C TYR A 215 12.72 11.00 -8.68
N LYS A 216 11.67 11.82 -8.82
CA LYS A 216 11.60 12.90 -9.81
C LYS A 216 12.78 13.87 -9.65
N SER A 217 13.10 14.22 -8.41
CA SER A 217 14.17 15.17 -8.10
C SER A 217 15.55 14.61 -8.45
N ILE A 218 15.81 13.34 -8.14
CA ILE A 218 17.06 12.64 -8.51
C ILE A 218 17.20 12.56 -10.02
N LEU A 219 16.14 12.15 -10.73
CA LEU A 219 16.15 12.04 -12.18
C LEU A 219 16.46 13.40 -12.84
N LYS A 220 15.80 14.47 -12.38
CA LYS A 220 16.04 15.84 -12.87
C LYS A 220 17.47 16.30 -12.58
N TYR A 221 17.99 15.99 -11.39
CA TYR A 221 19.36 16.32 -11.01
C TYR A 221 20.38 15.64 -11.95
N LEU A 222 20.28 14.31 -12.10
CA LEU A 222 21.20 13.56 -12.96
C LEU A 222 21.12 14.02 -14.41
N SER A 223 19.92 14.23 -14.93
CA SER A 223 19.72 14.69 -16.31
C SER A 223 20.29 16.09 -16.53
N THR A 224 20.18 16.98 -15.53
CA THR A 224 20.82 18.30 -15.56
C THR A 224 22.34 18.18 -15.57
N MET A 225 22.92 17.31 -14.74
CA MET A 225 24.37 17.09 -14.68
C MET A 225 24.94 16.53 -15.99
N HIS A 226 24.16 15.75 -16.73
CA HIS A 226 24.56 15.16 -18.01
C HIS A 226 24.13 15.98 -19.24
N GLY A 227 23.34 17.05 -19.05
CA GLY A 227 22.80 17.84 -20.16
C GLY A 227 21.84 17.04 -21.06
N THR A 228 21.08 16.12 -20.47
CA THR A 228 20.15 15.23 -21.17
C THR A 228 18.69 15.53 -20.83
N ASP A 229 17.79 15.17 -21.74
CA ASP A 229 16.35 15.17 -21.47
C ASP A 229 15.97 14.03 -20.51
N TYR A 230 14.86 14.20 -19.79
CA TYR A 230 14.31 13.19 -18.90
C TYR A 230 12.84 12.88 -19.20
N VAL A 231 12.42 11.69 -18.78
CA VAL A 231 11.03 11.25 -18.79
C VAL A 231 10.74 10.60 -17.45
N VAL A 232 9.71 11.05 -16.74
CA VAL A 232 9.27 10.46 -15.48
C VAL A 232 8.37 9.26 -15.75
N GLN A 233 8.39 8.23 -14.91
CA GLN A 233 7.49 7.08 -15.04
C GLN A 233 6.01 7.51 -14.83
N PRO A 234 5.03 6.85 -15.47
CA PRO A 234 3.62 7.21 -15.35
C PRO A 234 3.01 6.96 -13.97
N LEU A 235 1.80 7.49 -13.77
CA LEU A 235 0.92 7.12 -12.66
C LEU A 235 0.16 5.81 -12.97
N PRO A 236 -0.28 5.07 -11.94
CA PRO A 236 -1.12 3.88 -12.12
C PRO A 236 -2.39 4.19 -12.92
N VAL A 237 -2.87 3.22 -13.68
CA VAL A 237 -4.16 3.33 -14.37
C VAL A 237 -5.31 3.31 -13.36
N ASN A 238 -6.44 3.89 -13.72
CA ASN A 238 -7.69 3.84 -12.96
C ASN A 238 -8.84 3.25 -13.80
N ASN A 239 -10.02 3.14 -13.21
CA ASN A 239 -11.24 2.66 -13.87
C ASN A 239 -11.05 1.28 -14.52
N PHE A 240 -10.26 0.42 -13.88
CA PHE A 240 -9.96 -0.90 -14.41
C PHE A 240 -11.23 -1.77 -14.34
N ALA A 241 -11.53 -2.47 -15.42
CA ALA A 241 -12.70 -3.34 -15.52
C ALA A 241 -12.41 -4.55 -16.40
N ILE A 242 -13.05 -5.66 -16.05
CA ILE A 242 -13.12 -6.86 -16.87
C ILE A 242 -14.57 -7.07 -17.29
N HIS A 243 -14.76 -7.28 -18.59
CA HIS A 243 -16.05 -7.61 -19.20
C HIS A 243 -15.99 -9.01 -19.79
N SER A 244 -17.16 -9.62 -20.00
CA SER A 244 -17.25 -10.79 -20.87
C SER A 244 -16.89 -10.36 -22.30
N GLY A 245 -16.00 -11.12 -22.95
CA GLY A 245 -15.59 -10.79 -24.31
C GLY A 245 -16.68 -11.09 -25.35
N SER A 246 -16.56 -10.46 -26.52
CA SER A 246 -17.50 -10.64 -27.64
C SER A 246 -17.42 -12.04 -28.27
N ARG A 247 -16.31 -12.75 -28.07
CA ARG A 247 -16.09 -14.14 -28.50
C ARG A 247 -16.20 -15.08 -27.31
N LYS A 248 -16.58 -16.32 -27.60
CA LYS A 248 -16.61 -17.39 -26.59
C LYS A 248 -15.22 -17.54 -25.94
N ASN A 249 -15.19 -17.72 -24.62
CA ASN A 249 -13.96 -17.96 -23.87
C ASN A 249 -12.97 -16.79 -23.92
N THR A 250 -13.48 -15.55 -23.97
CA THR A 250 -12.64 -14.35 -23.91
C THR A 250 -13.11 -13.39 -22.83
N PHE A 251 -12.16 -12.65 -22.26
CA PHE A 251 -12.42 -11.51 -21.40
C PHE A 251 -11.91 -10.24 -22.07
N GLN A 252 -12.67 -9.16 -21.95
CA GLN A 252 -12.24 -7.84 -22.40
C GLN A 252 -11.83 -7.02 -21.18
N LEU A 253 -10.56 -6.64 -21.12
CA LEU A 253 -10.00 -5.78 -20.09
C LEU A 253 -9.99 -4.34 -20.60
N THR A 254 -10.39 -3.38 -19.78
CA THR A 254 -10.40 -1.94 -20.11
C THR A 254 -9.94 -1.13 -18.92
N TRP A 255 -9.21 -0.03 -19.15
CA TRP A 255 -8.73 0.89 -18.12
C TRP A 255 -8.64 2.32 -18.65
N GLN A 256 -8.28 3.27 -17.79
CA GLN A 256 -7.99 4.64 -18.18
C GLN A 256 -6.57 5.06 -17.81
N ALA A 257 -5.98 5.90 -18.67
CA ALA A 257 -4.71 6.54 -18.40
C ALA A 257 -4.87 7.65 -17.36
N VAL A 258 -3.89 7.82 -16.47
CA VAL A 258 -3.87 8.91 -15.49
C VAL A 258 -2.70 9.84 -15.81
N ASP A 259 -3.03 11.10 -16.09
CA ASP A 259 -2.04 12.16 -16.30
C ASP A 259 -1.55 12.71 -14.94
N ASP A 260 -0.25 13.03 -14.86
CA ASP A 260 0.35 13.70 -13.70
C ASP A 260 0.39 15.22 -13.97
N PRO A 261 -0.47 16.03 -13.32
CA PRO A 261 -0.50 17.47 -13.57
C PRO A 261 0.77 18.19 -13.11
N LEU A 262 1.57 17.59 -12.21
CA LEU A 262 2.82 18.13 -11.72
C LEU A 262 4.03 17.69 -12.57
N GLU A 263 3.83 16.76 -13.50
CA GLU A 263 4.90 16.19 -14.30
C GLU A 263 4.43 15.76 -15.70
N PRO A 264 4.36 16.70 -16.67
CA PRO A 264 3.86 16.42 -18.01
C PRO A 264 4.64 15.35 -18.78
N THR A 265 5.91 15.10 -18.43
CA THR A 265 6.70 14.03 -19.05
C THR A 265 6.25 12.63 -18.64
N ALA A 266 5.46 12.50 -17.56
CA ALA A 266 4.97 11.22 -17.03
C ALA A 266 3.85 10.57 -17.84
N LYS A 267 3.54 11.09 -19.03
CA LYS A 267 2.46 10.55 -19.86
C LYS A 267 2.69 9.08 -20.22
N ALA A 268 1.66 8.26 -20.03
CA ALA A 268 1.66 6.85 -20.44
C ALA A 268 1.76 6.73 -21.97
N GLN A 269 2.56 5.77 -22.45
CA GLN A 269 2.72 5.48 -23.88
C GLN A 269 2.20 4.10 -24.24
N GLN A 270 2.35 3.14 -23.33
CA GLN A 270 1.89 1.76 -23.47
C GLN A 270 1.51 1.24 -22.07
N TYR A 271 1.05 0.00 -22.00
CA TYR A 271 0.64 -0.66 -20.77
C TYR A 271 1.14 -2.10 -20.75
N ILE A 272 1.38 -2.65 -19.56
CA ILE A 272 1.68 -4.06 -19.38
C ILE A 272 0.53 -4.70 -18.62
N VAL A 273 -0.09 -5.72 -19.21
CA VAL A 273 -1.14 -6.53 -18.59
C VAL A 273 -0.51 -7.79 -18.03
N TYR A 274 -0.48 -7.90 -16.71
CA TYR A 274 0.00 -9.10 -16.02
C TYR A 274 -1.15 -10.04 -15.75
N THR A 275 -0.93 -11.34 -15.96
CA THR A 275 -1.94 -12.40 -15.73
C THR A 275 -1.47 -13.38 -14.67
N ARG A 276 -2.36 -13.74 -13.75
CA ARG A 276 -2.16 -14.81 -12.77
C ARG A 276 -3.27 -15.86 -12.93
N LEU A 277 -2.88 -17.13 -12.97
CA LEU A 277 -3.80 -18.27 -12.94
C LEU A 277 -3.97 -18.78 -11.50
N GLY A 278 -5.19 -18.78 -10.99
CA GLY A 278 -5.50 -19.31 -9.65
C GLY A 278 -4.63 -18.68 -8.56
N HIS A 279 -4.01 -19.52 -7.71
CA HIS A 279 -3.10 -19.11 -6.63
C HIS A 279 -1.63 -18.99 -7.09
N GLY A 280 -1.35 -18.99 -8.40
CA GLY A 280 0.01 -18.88 -8.94
C GLY A 280 0.63 -17.49 -8.77
N GLY A 281 1.83 -17.30 -9.33
CA GLY A 281 2.40 -15.96 -9.52
C GLY A 281 1.84 -15.27 -10.76
N PHE A 282 2.01 -13.95 -10.84
CA PHE A 282 1.81 -13.24 -12.11
C PHE A 282 2.89 -13.66 -13.12
N ASP A 283 2.53 -13.70 -14.40
CA ASP A 283 3.43 -13.84 -15.54
C ASP A 283 4.33 -12.60 -15.73
N ASN A 284 5.04 -12.54 -16.84
CA ASN A 284 5.91 -11.40 -17.18
C ASN A 284 5.17 -10.24 -17.84
N GLY A 285 3.85 -10.34 -17.95
CA GLY A 285 3.01 -9.37 -18.60
C GLY A 285 3.03 -9.41 -20.13
N THR A 286 2.00 -8.80 -20.71
CA THR A 286 1.83 -8.58 -22.15
C THR A 286 1.81 -7.08 -22.40
N LEU A 287 2.71 -6.60 -23.28
CA LEU A 287 2.76 -5.18 -23.65
C LEU A 287 1.62 -4.83 -24.62
N VAL A 288 0.84 -3.81 -24.28
CA VAL A 288 -0.37 -3.37 -24.97
C VAL A 288 -0.24 -1.86 -25.29
N ARG A 289 -0.66 -1.44 -26.49
CA ARG A 289 -0.58 -0.02 -26.90
C ARG A 289 -1.83 0.79 -26.54
N GLY A 290 -3.00 0.16 -26.53
CA GLY A 290 -4.27 0.80 -26.18
C GLY A 290 -4.62 0.66 -24.71
N THR A 291 -5.77 1.21 -24.33
CA THR A 291 -6.34 1.09 -22.98
C THR A 291 -7.29 -0.09 -22.84
N GLU A 292 -7.12 -1.10 -23.70
CA GLU A 292 -7.96 -2.28 -23.76
C GLU A 292 -7.16 -3.51 -24.19
N TYR A 293 -7.56 -4.69 -23.72
CA TYR A 293 -6.91 -5.95 -24.06
C TYR A 293 -7.90 -7.12 -24.03
N THR A 294 -7.92 -7.94 -25.07
CA THR A 294 -8.72 -9.17 -25.10
C THR A 294 -7.85 -10.35 -24.67
N PHE A 295 -8.24 -11.04 -23.61
CA PHE A 295 -7.59 -12.24 -23.12
C PHE A 295 -8.40 -13.49 -23.52
N GLU A 296 -7.72 -14.50 -24.06
CA GLU A 296 -8.32 -15.81 -24.34
C GLU A 296 -8.18 -16.72 -23.10
N ALA A 297 -9.31 -17.12 -22.54
CA ALA A 297 -9.38 -17.86 -21.28
C ALA A 297 -9.74 -19.33 -21.50
N GLU A 298 -9.18 -20.22 -20.69
CA GLU A 298 -9.69 -21.58 -20.60
C GLU A 298 -10.89 -21.62 -19.63
N PRO A 299 -12.04 -22.20 -20.03
CA PRO A 299 -13.21 -22.29 -19.16
C PRO A 299 -12.94 -23.14 -17.92
N GLY A 300 -13.48 -22.71 -16.78
CA GLY A 300 -13.30 -23.40 -15.51
C GLY A 300 -12.09 -22.94 -14.68
N LEU A 301 -11.30 -22.00 -15.19
CA LEU A 301 -10.15 -21.41 -14.50
C LEU A 301 -10.43 -19.97 -14.07
N VAL A 302 -9.88 -19.58 -12.90
CA VAL A 302 -9.93 -18.20 -12.40
C VAL A 302 -8.65 -17.51 -12.82
N TYR A 303 -8.79 -16.39 -13.53
CA TYR A 303 -7.70 -15.52 -13.92
C TYR A 303 -7.77 -14.22 -13.12
N SER A 304 -6.62 -13.71 -12.71
CA SER A 304 -6.48 -12.39 -12.11
C SER A 304 -5.53 -11.54 -12.94
N PHE A 305 -5.80 -10.24 -12.99
CA PHE A 305 -5.08 -9.30 -13.82
C PHE A 305 -4.73 -8.04 -13.03
N LYS A 306 -3.58 -7.45 -13.37
CA LYS A 306 -3.23 -6.08 -12.99
C LYS A 306 -2.58 -5.41 -14.18
N VAL A 307 -2.71 -4.09 -14.26
CA VAL A 307 -2.19 -3.30 -15.36
C VAL A 307 -1.25 -2.24 -14.82
N THR A 308 -0.12 -2.05 -15.48
CA THR A 308 0.79 -0.92 -15.26
C THR A 308 0.87 -0.06 -16.50
N ALA A 309 1.05 1.24 -16.33
CA ALA A 309 1.36 2.17 -17.40
C ALA A 309 2.88 2.26 -17.58
N VAL A 310 3.34 2.32 -18.82
CA VAL A 310 4.77 2.43 -19.15
C VAL A 310 5.04 3.56 -20.14
N ASN A 311 6.19 4.19 -19.97
CA ASN A 311 6.79 5.09 -20.94
C ASN A 311 8.31 4.93 -20.90
N LYS A 312 9.05 5.81 -21.57
CA LYS A 312 10.53 5.78 -21.58
C LYS A 312 11.17 5.98 -20.20
N GLY A 313 10.44 6.55 -19.24
CA GLY A 313 10.88 6.82 -17.88
C GLY A 313 10.72 5.67 -16.90
N GLY A 314 9.94 4.63 -17.27
CA GLY A 314 9.74 3.44 -16.46
C GLY A 314 8.30 2.96 -16.43
N GLU A 315 7.98 2.21 -15.38
CA GLU A 315 6.70 1.54 -15.15
C GLU A 315 6.03 2.10 -13.89
N SER A 316 4.71 2.29 -13.95
CA SER A 316 3.92 2.77 -12.81
C SER A 316 3.79 1.70 -11.71
N PHE A 317 3.26 2.11 -10.55
CA PHE A 317 2.66 1.13 -9.63
C PHE A 317 1.48 0.42 -10.34
N PRO A 318 1.14 -0.81 -9.96
CA PRO A 318 0.04 -1.53 -10.58
C PRO A 318 -1.32 -0.92 -10.21
N SER A 319 -2.31 -1.16 -11.06
CA SER A 319 -3.72 -1.10 -10.68
C SER A 319 -4.03 -2.04 -9.51
N GLU A 320 -5.24 -1.95 -8.98
CA GLU A 320 -5.83 -3.07 -8.23
C GLU A 320 -5.86 -4.36 -9.06
N ILE A 321 -6.00 -5.48 -8.38
CA ILE A 321 -6.06 -6.80 -8.99
C ILE A 321 -7.52 -7.22 -9.16
N LEU A 322 -7.93 -7.31 -10.43
CA LEU A 322 -9.26 -7.78 -10.82
C LEU A 322 -9.22 -9.24 -11.22
N SER A 323 -10.33 -9.97 -11.05
CA SER A 323 -10.42 -11.39 -11.37
C SER A 323 -11.66 -11.72 -12.19
N ALA A 324 -11.53 -12.74 -13.04
CA ALA A 324 -12.62 -13.24 -13.85
C ALA A 324 -12.59 -14.76 -13.98
N TYR A 325 -13.78 -15.33 -14.23
CA TYR A 325 -14.01 -16.76 -14.32
C TYR A 325 -15.21 -17.05 -15.20
N GLN A 326 -15.03 -17.96 -16.15
CA GLN A 326 -16.13 -18.47 -16.97
C GLN A 326 -16.52 -19.87 -16.52
N ALA A 327 -17.74 -20.01 -15.99
CA ALA A 327 -18.28 -21.30 -15.62
C ALA A 327 -18.57 -22.17 -16.84
N LYS A 328 -18.36 -23.49 -16.72
CA LYS A 328 -18.72 -24.46 -17.78
C LYS A 328 -20.21 -24.46 -18.08
N LYS A 329 -21.05 -24.22 -17.07
CA LYS A 329 -22.50 -24.04 -17.16
C LYS A 329 -22.87 -22.87 -16.25
N SER A 330 -23.28 -21.75 -16.85
CA SER A 330 -23.56 -20.52 -16.12
C SER A 330 -25.04 -20.17 -16.16
N LYS A 331 -25.58 -19.74 -15.01
CA LYS A 331 -26.92 -19.14 -14.87
C LYS A 331 -26.91 -17.64 -15.14
N GLY A 332 -25.72 -17.04 -15.23
CA GLY A 332 -25.50 -15.61 -15.37
C GLY A 332 -24.08 -15.23 -14.91
N THR A 333 -23.67 -14.00 -15.21
CA THR A 333 -22.38 -13.47 -14.76
C THR A 333 -22.61 -12.56 -13.55
N ILE A 334 -21.89 -12.80 -12.46
CA ILE A 334 -21.87 -11.90 -11.30
C ILE A 334 -20.83 -10.82 -11.55
N LEU A 335 -21.18 -9.56 -11.28
CA LEU A 335 -20.20 -8.48 -11.24
C LEU A 335 -19.67 -8.34 -9.81
N ILE A 336 -18.35 -8.45 -9.64
CA ILE A 336 -17.69 -8.11 -8.38
C ILE A 336 -17.14 -6.69 -8.51
N VAL A 337 -17.59 -5.77 -7.67
CA VAL A 337 -17.12 -4.39 -7.63
C VAL A 337 -16.19 -4.25 -6.43
N ASN A 338 -14.92 -3.92 -6.67
CA ASN A 338 -13.99 -3.60 -5.60
C ASN A 338 -14.05 -2.11 -5.29
N GLY A 339 -14.61 -1.73 -4.15
CA GLY A 339 -14.59 -0.36 -3.62
C GLY A 339 -13.74 -0.22 -2.36
N PHE A 340 -12.87 -1.21 -2.07
CA PHE A 340 -11.99 -1.17 -0.91
C PHE A 340 -10.60 -0.63 -1.27
N ASP A 341 -10.49 0.69 -1.32
CA ASP A 341 -9.24 1.40 -1.67
C ASP A 341 -8.56 2.04 -0.47
N ARG A 342 -9.13 1.81 0.71
CA ARG A 342 -8.64 2.46 1.92
C ARG A 342 -7.20 2.03 2.21
N LEU A 343 -6.35 3.04 2.15
CA LEU A 343 -5.07 3.11 2.84
C LEU A 343 -5.18 4.21 3.89
N SER A 344 -4.66 3.96 5.09
CA SER A 344 -4.66 4.98 6.13
C SER A 344 -3.57 4.75 7.16
N ARG A 345 -3.18 5.84 7.81
CA ARG A 345 -2.51 5.82 9.11
C ARG A 345 -3.41 5.21 10.21
N PRO A 346 -2.86 4.94 11.41
CA PRO A 346 -3.66 4.58 12.57
C PRO A 346 -4.61 5.68 13.05
N ALA A 347 -5.61 5.31 13.84
CA ALA A 347 -6.43 6.27 14.58
C ALA A 347 -5.55 7.13 15.49
N THR A 348 -5.98 8.38 15.69
CA THR A 348 -5.29 9.34 16.57
C THR A 348 -6.17 9.69 17.76
N VAL A 349 -5.53 9.93 18.90
CA VAL A 349 -6.14 10.56 20.07
C VAL A 349 -5.58 11.97 20.15
N GLU A 350 -6.45 12.97 20.10
CA GLU A 350 -6.05 14.38 20.02
C GLU A 350 -6.97 15.23 20.92
N SER A 351 -6.46 15.69 22.04
CA SER A 351 -7.13 16.64 22.92
C SER A 351 -6.12 17.57 23.60
N PRO A 352 -6.57 18.56 24.39
CA PRO A 352 -5.66 19.37 25.20
C PRO A 352 -4.82 18.56 26.19
N PHE A 353 -5.24 17.33 26.54
CA PHE A 353 -4.59 16.48 27.54
C PHE A 353 -4.00 15.20 26.98
N LEU A 354 -4.52 14.69 25.86
CA LEU A 354 -4.13 13.41 25.28
C LEU A 354 -3.61 13.59 23.84
N GLN A 355 -2.53 12.89 23.49
CA GLN A 355 -1.95 12.86 22.16
C GLN A 355 -1.37 11.47 21.85
N GLY A 356 -1.62 10.95 20.64
CA GLY A 356 -0.97 9.71 20.21
C GLY A 356 -1.69 8.94 19.12
N PHE A 357 -1.17 7.74 18.85
CA PHE A 357 -1.75 6.78 17.91
C PHE A 357 -2.40 5.62 18.68
N ASP A 358 -3.67 5.36 18.39
CA ASP A 358 -4.43 4.29 19.03
C ASP A 358 -4.62 3.12 18.05
N LEU A 359 -3.68 2.19 18.09
CA LEU A 359 -3.68 1.00 17.26
C LEU A 359 -4.84 0.03 17.60
N ASN A 360 -5.44 0.12 18.79
CA ASN A 360 -6.53 -0.75 19.20
C ASN A 360 -7.86 -0.27 18.59
N THR A 361 -8.07 1.05 18.54
CA THR A 361 -9.24 1.64 17.87
C THR A 361 -9.18 1.43 16.37
N ASP A 362 -8.06 1.75 15.74
CA ASP A 362 -7.81 1.46 14.33
C ASP A 362 -6.30 1.45 14.06
N PRO A 363 -5.70 0.29 13.71
CA PRO A 363 -4.26 0.22 13.43
C PRO A 363 -3.88 0.87 12.09
N GLY A 364 -4.86 1.35 11.32
CA GLY A 364 -4.66 1.81 9.96
C GLY A 364 -4.57 0.65 8.98
N ILE A 365 -4.47 1.00 7.70
CA ILE A 365 -4.40 0.02 6.61
C ILE A 365 -3.19 0.37 5.75
N PRO A 366 -2.06 -0.34 5.91
CA PRO A 366 -0.88 -0.10 5.09
C PRO A 366 -1.09 -0.58 3.65
N TYR A 367 -0.24 -0.11 2.74
CA TYR A 367 -0.16 -0.67 1.40
C TYR A 367 0.53 -2.03 1.48
N ILE A 368 -0.21 -3.13 1.26
CA ILE A 368 0.21 -4.52 1.37
C ILE A 368 0.60 -4.94 2.80
N ASN A 369 1.64 -4.34 3.39
CA ASN A 369 2.08 -4.58 4.76
C ASN A 369 2.99 -3.46 5.30
N THR A 370 3.29 -3.47 6.61
CA THR A 370 4.22 -2.52 7.23
C THR A 370 4.94 -3.10 8.47
N PRO A 371 6.25 -2.83 8.66
CA PRO A 371 6.97 -3.16 9.90
C PRO A 371 7.07 -1.97 10.88
N ALA A 372 6.21 -0.95 10.73
CA ALA A 372 6.47 0.39 11.28
C ALA A 372 6.28 0.57 12.80
N PHE A 373 5.88 -0.45 13.55
CA PHE A 373 5.48 -0.29 14.96
C PHE A 373 6.24 -1.24 15.87
N CYS A 374 6.68 -0.74 17.02
CA CYS A 374 7.20 -1.59 18.10
C CYS A 374 6.06 -2.19 18.93
N GLY A 375 4.99 -1.45 19.18
CA GLY A 375 3.85 -1.92 19.96
C GLY A 375 2.76 -0.86 20.09
N THR A 376 1.70 -1.20 20.80
CA THR A 376 0.61 -0.28 21.15
C THR A 376 1.10 0.83 22.07
N GLN A 377 0.69 2.07 21.81
CA GLN A 377 1.01 3.22 22.68
C GLN A 377 0.26 3.07 24.02
N GLN A 378 0.97 3.23 25.13
CA GLN A 378 0.45 3.02 26.49
C GLN A 378 0.26 4.35 27.23
N SER A 379 1.02 5.38 26.89
CA SER A 379 0.91 6.71 27.50
C SER A 379 0.55 7.77 26.46
N PHE A 380 -0.57 8.43 26.67
CA PHE A 380 -1.10 9.50 25.82
C PHE A 380 -1.03 10.87 26.49
N ASP A 381 -0.57 10.96 27.74
CA ASP A 381 -0.64 12.19 28.56
C ASP A 381 0.34 13.26 28.06
N ARG A 382 -0.20 14.35 27.51
CA ARG A 382 0.59 15.48 26.96
C ARG A 382 1.45 16.16 28.02
N SER A 383 1.07 16.10 29.31
CA SER A 383 1.87 16.69 30.40
C SER A 383 3.18 15.95 30.66
N ARG A 384 3.33 14.75 30.08
CA ARG A 384 4.50 13.86 30.23
C ARG A 384 5.41 13.86 29.00
N ILE A 385 5.28 14.85 28.13
CA ILE A 385 6.17 15.03 26.98
C ILE A 385 7.64 15.16 27.43
N GLY A 386 8.56 14.54 26.68
CA GLY A 386 10.00 14.57 26.96
C GLY A 386 10.47 13.66 28.11
N ARG A 387 9.58 12.87 28.72
CA ARG A 387 9.99 11.83 29.69
C ARG A 387 10.34 10.54 28.97
N GLU A 388 11.49 9.95 29.29
CA GLU A 388 11.98 8.69 28.69
C GLU A 388 11.60 7.43 29.52
N THR A 389 10.66 7.57 30.44
CA THR A 389 10.15 6.51 31.31
C THR A 389 8.83 5.95 30.79
N LYS A 390 8.32 4.86 31.38
CA LYS A 390 7.07 4.19 30.95
C LYS A 390 5.83 5.08 30.96
N ASP A 391 5.88 6.17 31.71
CA ASP A 391 4.83 7.18 31.78
C ASP A 391 4.97 8.28 30.72
N GLY A 392 6.09 8.37 30.00
CA GLY A 392 6.33 9.40 29.00
C GLY A 392 5.38 9.33 27.82
N LEU A 393 5.01 10.49 27.27
CA LEU A 393 4.15 10.59 26.09
C LEU A 393 4.73 9.76 24.93
N GLY A 394 3.92 8.90 24.32
CA GLY A 394 4.34 8.07 23.20
C GLY A 394 5.01 6.76 23.60
N TYR A 395 5.23 6.50 24.89
CA TYR A 395 5.75 5.20 25.35
C TYR A 395 4.84 4.07 24.85
N SER A 396 5.44 3.04 24.23
CA SER A 396 4.75 1.89 23.65
C SER A 396 5.28 0.57 24.21
N GLY A 397 4.55 -0.51 23.90
CA GLY A 397 5.09 -1.86 24.01
C GLY A 397 6.11 -2.20 22.91
N SER A 398 6.50 -3.48 22.88
CA SER A 398 7.48 -4.06 21.93
C SER A 398 6.95 -5.34 21.24
N GLU A 399 5.66 -5.63 21.39
CA GLU A 399 5.01 -6.86 20.91
C GLU A 399 4.85 -6.96 19.38
N LEU A 400 5.06 -5.85 18.66
CA LEU A 400 4.98 -5.75 17.20
C LEU A 400 6.36 -5.62 16.54
N GLU A 401 7.45 -5.58 17.31
CA GLU A 401 8.81 -5.49 16.78
C GLU A 401 9.11 -6.64 15.82
N GLY A 402 9.46 -6.31 14.58
CA GLY A 402 9.76 -7.28 13.53
C GLY A 402 8.55 -7.89 12.82
N MET A 403 7.31 -7.59 13.25
CA MET A 403 6.09 -8.08 12.62
C MET A 403 5.80 -7.35 11.31
N LEU A 404 5.45 -8.09 10.25
CA LEU A 404 4.94 -7.50 9.01
C LEU A 404 3.42 -7.40 9.06
N ILE A 405 2.90 -6.31 9.62
CA ILE A 405 1.47 -6.09 9.80
C ILE A 405 0.79 -6.03 8.44
N ALA A 406 -0.20 -6.90 8.22
CA ALA A 406 -0.93 -7.00 6.96
C ALA A 406 -1.82 -5.77 6.71
N GLY A 407 -1.89 -5.36 5.44
CA GLY A 407 -2.70 -4.25 4.96
C GLY A 407 -3.59 -4.62 3.78
N ASN A 408 -3.88 -3.62 2.95
CA ASN A 408 -4.70 -3.80 1.77
C ASN A 408 -3.86 -4.41 0.64
N THR A 409 -4.27 -5.59 0.16
CA THR A 409 -3.60 -6.31 -0.95
C THR A 409 -4.18 -5.98 -2.32
N PHE A 410 -5.33 -5.29 -2.36
CA PHE A 410 -6.09 -4.96 -3.57
C PHE A 410 -6.45 -6.18 -4.44
N ASP A 411 -6.56 -7.37 -3.84
CA ASP A 411 -6.75 -8.65 -4.51
C ASP A 411 -7.99 -9.41 -3.98
N TYR A 412 -8.95 -8.68 -3.44
CA TYR A 412 -10.15 -9.26 -2.84
C TYR A 412 -11.19 -9.78 -3.85
N PRO A 413 -11.28 -9.27 -5.10
CA PRO A 413 -12.08 -9.92 -6.14
C PRO A 413 -11.71 -11.38 -6.38
N PHE A 414 -10.42 -11.73 -6.21
CA PHE A 414 -9.99 -13.12 -6.29
C PHE A 414 -10.57 -13.97 -5.14
N ILE A 415 -10.58 -13.45 -3.91
CA ILE A 415 -11.11 -14.15 -2.73
C ILE A 415 -12.62 -14.39 -2.86
N HIS A 416 -13.37 -13.36 -3.25
CA HIS A 416 -14.82 -13.45 -3.51
C HIS A 416 -15.11 -14.40 -4.68
N GLY A 417 -14.40 -14.20 -5.80
CA GLY A 417 -14.51 -15.02 -7.00
C GLY A 417 -14.25 -16.50 -6.76
N LYS A 418 -13.24 -16.85 -5.95
CA LYS A 418 -12.98 -18.24 -5.55
C LYS A 418 -14.14 -18.85 -4.76
N ALA A 419 -14.81 -18.08 -3.91
CA ALA A 419 -15.99 -18.53 -3.19
C ALA A 419 -17.20 -18.72 -4.13
N ILE A 420 -17.39 -17.82 -5.11
CA ILE A 420 -18.42 -17.95 -6.15
C ILE A 420 -18.16 -19.19 -7.02
N GLN A 421 -16.91 -19.42 -7.43
CA GLN A 421 -16.50 -20.61 -8.18
C GLN A 421 -16.84 -21.89 -7.40
N ALA A 422 -16.56 -21.91 -6.09
CA ALA A 422 -16.82 -23.06 -5.22
C ALA A 422 -18.32 -23.32 -5.01
N ALA A 423 -19.13 -22.26 -4.88
CA ALA A 423 -20.59 -22.37 -4.82
C ALA A 423 -21.20 -22.86 -6.15
N GLY A 424 -20.58 -22.48 -7.27
CA GLY A 424 -20.90 -22.98 -8.60
C GLY A 424 -22.14 -22.34 -9.24
N GLY A 425 -22.31 -22.59 -10.55
CA GLY A 425 -23.48 -22.16 -11.32
C GLY A 425 -23.45 -20.72 -11.85
N TYR A 426 -22.41 -19.94 -11.56
CA TYR A 426 -22.24 -18.58 -12.09
C TYR A 426 -20.83 -18.36 -12.63
N SER A 427 -20.73 -17.56 -13.69
CA SER A 427 -19.49 -16.89 -14.08
C SER A 427 -19.31 -15.63 -13.24
N PHE A 428 -18.12 -15.04 -13.21
CA PHE A 428 -17.94 -13.71 -12.66
C PHE A 428 -16.88 -12.92 -13.43
N VAL A 429 -17.02 -11.60 -13.38
CA VAL A 429 -16.00 -10.61 -13.76
C VAL A 429 -15.92 -9.57 -12.66
N SER A 430 -14.87 -8.75 -12.65
CA SER A 430 -14.75 -7.70 -11.65
C SER A 430 -14.34 -6.36 -12.24
N CYS A 431 -14.62 -5.29 -11.51
CA CYS A 431 -14.21 -3.91 -11.83
C CYS A 431 -13.92 -3.11 -10.58
N SER A 432 -13.26 -1.97 -10.75
CA SER A 432 -13.18 -0.93 -9.72
C SER A 432 -14.53 -0.27 -9.50
N ASP A 433 -14.73 0.38 -8.36
CA ASP A 433 -15.90 1.21 -8.11
C ASP A 433 -15.94 2.45 -9.02
N GLU A 434 -14.80 3.06 -9.34
CA GLU A 434 -14.77 4.21 -10.27
C GLU A 434 -15.22 3.81 -11.68
N ALA A 435 -14.94 2.58 -12.13
CA ALA A 435 -15.45 2.08 -13.39
C ALA A 435 -16.99 2.07 -13.44
N VAL A 436 -17.64 1.80 -12.30
CA VAL A 436 -19.09 1.88 -12.16
C VAL A 436 -19.55 3.34 -12.07
N GLU A 437 -18.96 4.14 -11.20
CA GLU A 437 -19.37 5.53 -10.98
C GLU A 437 -19.21 6.41 -12.23
N ASN A 438 -18.17 6.19 -13.03
CA ASN A 438 -17.93 6.92 -14.28
C ASN A 438 -18.64 6.31 -15.48
N GLY A 439 -19.44 5.25 -15.29
CA GLY A 439 -20.28 4.67 -16.35
C GLY A 439 -19.57 3.76 -17.35
N PHE A 440 -18.33 3.32 -17.08
CA PHE A 440 -17.63 2.32 -17.89
C PHE A 440 -18.20 0.90 -17.68
N VAL A 441 -18.83 0.65 -16.53
CA VAL A 441 -19.51 -0.60 -16.21
C VAL A 441 -20.93 -0.28 -15.75
N ARG A 442 -21.93 -0.94 -16.35
CA ARG A 442 -23.34 -0.76 -15.97
C ARG A 442 -23.81 -1.94 -15.13
N LEU A 443 -24.27 -1.66 -13.91
CA LEU A 443 -24.78 -2.70 -12.99
C LEU A 443 -25.94 -3.50 -13.59
N ALA A 444 -26.81 -2.84 -14.35
CA ALA A 444 -28.01 -3.46 -14.96
C ALA A 444 -27.70 -4.58 -15.97
N ASP A 445 -26.46 -4.69 -16.45
CA ASP A 445 -26.03 -5.78 -17.34
C ASP A 445 -25.82 -7.11 -16.58
N TYR A 446 -25.88 -7.09 -15.24
CA TYR A 446 -25.59 -8.23 -14.38
C TYR A 446 -26.79 -8.56 -13.47
N PRO A 447 -27.18 -9.84 -13.30
CA PRO A 447 -28.27 -10.22 -12.39
C PRO A 447 -27.92 -10.12 -10.90
N ILE A 448 -26.62 -10.16 -10.57
CA ILE A 448 -26.10 -10.08 -9.21
C ILE A 448 -24.84 -9.19 -9.24
N THR A 449 -24.78 -8.24 -8.31
CA THR A 449 -23.59 -7.43 -8.01
C THR A 449 -23.10 -7.78 -6.62
N ASP A 450 -21.80 -8.02 -6.46
CA ASP A 450 -21.09 -8.24 -5.21
C ASP A 450 -20.15 -7.04 -4.96
N LEU A 451 -20.56 -6.15 -4.05
CA LEU A 451 -19.83 -4.93 -3.72
C LEU A 451 -18.93 -5.15 -2.49
N ILE A 452 -17.63 -5.13 -2.71
CA ILE A 452 -16.59 -5.23 -1.69
C ILE A 452 -16.33 -3.82 -1.16
N PHE A 453 -16.59 -3.60 0.13
CA PHE A 453 -16.26 -2.35 0.81
C PHE A 453 -15.23 -2.51 1.92
N GLY A 454 -14.82 -3.75 2.21
CA GLY A 454 -13.70 -4.05 3.10
C GLY A 454 -13.79 -3.34 4.44
N ALA A 455 -12.66 -2.77 4.88
CA ALA A 455 -12.60 -1.86 6.02
C ALA A 455 -12.58 -0.39 5.58
N ASP A 456 -13.16 -0.05 4.41
CA ASP A 456 -13.27 1.33 3.96
C ASP A 456 -14.10 2.16 4.92
N ARG A 457 -13.68 3.41 5.12
CA ARG A 457 -14.33 4.38 6.02
C ARG A 457 -14.99 5.53 5.28
N ARG A 458 -14.92 5.55 3.95
CA ARG A 458 -15.68 6.51 3.13
C ARG A 458 -17.17 6.16 3.21
N PRO A 459 -18.10 7.13 3.30
CA PRO A 459 -19.49 6.85 3.00
C PRO A 459 -19.63 6.49 1.51
N PHE A 460 -20.70 5.80 1.13
CA PHE A 460 -21.02 5.62 -0.29
C PHE A 460 -21.20 6.99 -0.95
N SER A 461 -20.56 7.20 -2.11
CA SER A 461 -20.73 8.43 -2.87
C SER A 461 -22.19 8.63 -3.26
N HIS A 462 -22.60 9.87 -3.51
CA HIS A 462 -23.97 10.14 -3.97
C HIS A 462 -24.28 9.41 -5.28
N THR A 463 -23.31 9.37 -6.20
CA THR A 463 -23.39 8.66 -7.49
C THR A 463 -23.61 7.17 -7.27
N LEU A 464 -22.83 6.53 -6.41
CA LEU A 464 -22.98 5.10 -6.13
C LEU A 464 -24.32 4.77 -5.47
N GLN A 465 -24.78 5.61 -4.53
CA GLN A 465 -26.11 5.45 -3.92
C GLN A 465 -27.23 5.49 -4.97
N GLN A 466 -27.16 6.42 -5.92
CA GLN A 466 -28.12 6.51 -7.03
C GLN A 466 -28.06 5.28 -7.94
N LEU A 467 -26.87 4.87 -8.37
CA LEU A 467 -26.68 3.71 -9.25
C LEU A 467 -27.19 2.41 -8.61
N LEU A 468 -26.87 2.17 -7.34
CA LEU A 468 -27.36 1.02 -6.59
C LEU A 468 -28.88 1.08 -6.37
N THR A 469 -29.43 2.26 -6.13
CA THR A 469 -30.89 2.46 -6.02
C THR A 469 -31.59 2.05 -7.32
N THR A 470 -31.13 2.57 -8.46
CA THR A 470 -31.70 2.23 -9.78
C THR A 470 -31.55 0.74 -10.08
N TYR A 471 -30.38 0.16 -9.82
CA TYR A 471 -30.11 -1.26 -10.02
C TYR A 471 -31.06 -2.17 -9.21
N CYS A 472 -31.17 -1.93 -7.90
CA CYS A 472 -32.06 -2.67 -7.02
C CYS A 472 -33.52 -2.48 -7.44
N GLN A 473 -33.97 -1.25 -7.69
CA GLN A 473 -35.36 -1.00 -8.11
C GLN A 473 -35.70 -1.60 -9.47
N GLY A 474 -34.70 -1.81 -10.32
CA GLY A 474 -34.79 -2.55 -11.59
C GLY A 474 -34.86 -4.08 -11.42
N GLY A 475 -34.72 -4.61 -10.21
CA GLY A 475 -34.77 -6.04 -9.91
C GLY A 475 -33.40 -6.72 -9.75
N GLY A 476 -32.31 -5.96 -9.82
CA GLY A 476 -30.96 -6.47 -9.60
C GLY A 476 -30.73 -6.91 -8.15
N ASN A 477 -29.98 -8.00 -7.95
CA ASN A 477 -29.63 -8.48 -6.61
C ASN A 477 -28.27 -7.96 -6.18
N LEU A 478 -28.14 -7.57 -4.91
CA LEU A 478 -26.92 -6.95 -4.37
C LEU A 478 -26.41 -7.71 -3.14
N MET A 479 -25.18 -8.19 -3.21
CA MET A 479 -24.36 -8.50 -2.04
C MET A 479 -23.48 -7.29 -1.72
N LEU A 480 -23.36 -6.96 -0.44
CA LEU A 480 -22.49 -5.90 0.06
C LEU A 480 -21.80 -6.39 1.33
N SER A 481 -20.48 -6.24 1.43
CA SER A 481 -19.74 -6.58 2.66
C SER A 481 -18.73 -5.51 3.04
N GLY A 482 -18.80 -5.04 4.28
CA GLY A 482 -17.83 -4.10 4.82
C GLY A 482 -18.03 -3.78 6.31
N SER A 483 -16.98 -3.31 6.97
CA SER A 483 -16.96 -3.09 8.42
C SER A 483 -17.59 -1.79 8.90
N TYR A 484 -17.68 -0.77 8.03
CA TYR A 484 -18.10 0.57 8.42
C TYR A 484 -19.20 1.13 7.50
N ILE A 485 -20.04 0.25 6.97
CA ILE A 485 -21.11 0.58 6.00
C ILE A 485 -22.39 1.09 6.68
N GLY A 486 -22.49 1.01 8.00
CA GLY A 486 -23.54 1.65 8.81
C GLY A 486 -23.02 2.87 9.54
N SER A 487 -21.89 2.76 10.25
CA SER A 487 -21.33 3.82 11.10
C SER A 487 -20.94 5.09 10.32
N ASN A 488 -20.59 4.98 9.03
CA ASN A 488 -20.28 6.13 8.19
C ASN A 488 -21.49 6.73 7.46
N MET A 489 -22.68 6.15 7.61
CA MET A 489 -23.91 6.61 6.93
C MET A 489 -24.70 7.53 7.86
N ASN A 490 -24.34 8.81 7.90
CA ASN A 490 -24.84 9.76 8.90
C ASN A 490 -25.70 10.93 8.36
N SER A 491 -25.83 11.07 7.04
CA SER A 491 -26.69 12.10 6.43
C SER A 491 -28.12 11.58 6.21
N PRO A 492 -29.14 12.45 6.17
CA PRO A 492 -30.51 12.04 5.88
C PRO A 492 -30.64 11.25 4.57
N THR A 493 -29.91 11.64 3.51
CA THR A 493 -29.88 10.93 2.23
C THR A 493 -29.25 9.55 2.36
N ALA A 494 -28.14 9.44 3.09
CA ALA A 494 -27.44 8.19 3.35
C ALA A 494 -28.30 7.21 4.17
N LEU A 495 -28.95 7.69 5.23
CA LEU A 495 -29.86 6.89 6.05
C LEU A 495 -31.07 6.42 5.24
N ASN A 496 -31.68 7.30 4.46
CA ASN A 496 -32.78 6.94 3.57
C ASN A 496 -32.36 5.85 2.57
N PHE A 497 -31.14 5.92 2.03
CA PHE A 497 -30.60 4.88 1.15
C PHE A 497 -30.44 3.54 1.89
N THR A 498 -29.79 3.52 3.06
CA THR A 498 -29.58 2.26 3.79
C THR A 498 -30.88 1.62 4.27
N GLU A 499 -31.83 2.43 4.76
CA GLU A 499 -33.09 1.93 5.33
C GLU A 499 -34.08 1.51 4.25
N ASN A 500 -34.21 2.29 3.16
CA ASN A 500 -35.23 2.04 2.15
C ASN A 500 -34.76 1.17 1.00
N ILE A 501 -33.46 1.18 0.68
CA ILE A 501 -32.87 0.38 -0.40
C ILE A 501 -32.14 -0.85 0.16
N LEU A 502 -31.18 -0.66 1.06
CA LEU A 502 -30.38 -1.78 1.57
C LEU A 502 -31.08 -2.58 2.69
N LYS A 503 -32.13 -1.99 3.28
CA LYS A 503 -33.00 -2.55 4.33
C LYS A 503 -32.31 -2.81 5.67
N TYR A 504 -31.42 -1.91 6.08
CA TYR A 504 -30.86 -1.92 7.43
C TYR A 504 -30.70 -0.50 8.00
N SER A 505 -30.62 -0.41 9.34
CA SER A 505 -30.14 0.74 10.09
C SER A 505 -28.89 0.37 10.90
N PHE A 506 -28.11 1.38 11.31
CA PHE A 506 -26.92 1.16 12.13
C PHE A 506 -27.31 0.80 13.57
N GLY A 507 -26.84 -0.36 14.05
CA GLY A 507 -27.14 -0.92 15.37
C GLY A 507 -25.99 -0.83 16.38
N GLY A 508 -24.96 -0.04 16.10
CA GLY A 508 -23.71 -0.01 16.88
C GLY A 508 -22.61 -0.86 16.24
N SER A 509 -21.51 -1.11 16.98
CA SER A 509 -20.37 -1.88 16.49
C SER A 509 -19.81 -2.82 17.55
N MET A 510 -19.07 -3.85 17.11
CA MET A 510 -18.39 -4.78 18.02
C MET A 510 -17.06 -4.24 18.58
N ILE A 511 -16.92 -2.91 18.73
CA ILE A 511 -15.68 -2.27 19.21
C ILE A 511 -15.27 -2.72 20.63
N ASN A 512 -16.26 -3.04 21.48
CA ASN A 512 -16.03 -3.47 22.86
C ASN A 512 -15.76 -4.98 23.00
N SER A 513 -15.58 -5.70 21.89
CA SER A 513 -15.28 -7.13 21.89
C SER A 513 -14.14 -7.47 20.95
N THR A 514 -13.17 -8.22 21.47
CA THR A 514 -12.08 -8.82 20.69
C THR A 514 -12.48 -10.16 20.06
N SER A 515 -13.69 -10.66 20.32
CA SER A 515 -14.19 -11.85 19.63
C SER A 515 -14.44 -11.52 18.15
N GLY A 516 -13.98 -12.40 17.27
CA GLY A 516 -14.31 -12.36 15.85
C GLY A 516 -15.27 -13.43 15.40
N GLU A 517 -15.87 -14.17 16.35
CA GLU A 517 -16.77 -15.27 16.02
C GLU A 517 -18.11 -14.76 15.48
N ILE A 518 -18.52 -15.32 14.35
CA ILE A 518 -19.79 -15.07 13.69
C ILE A 518 -20.49 -16.41 13.44
N TYR A 519 -21.81 -16.43 13.60
CA TYR A 519 -22.66 -17.57 13.28
C TYR A 519 -23.75 -17.18 12.27
N GLY A 520 -23.93 -18.02 11.26
CA GLY A 520 -25.02 -17.92 10.28
C GLY A 520 -24.82 -18.94 9.16
N ALA A 521 -25.80 -19.12 8.27
CA ALA A 521 -25.76 -20.17 7.24
C ALA A 521 -25.42 -21.59 7.79
N ASN A 522 -25.82 -21.85 9.04
CA ASN A 522 -25.50 -23.06 9.80
C ASN A 522 -23.98 -23.36 9.84
N THR A 523 -23.16 -22.31 9.97
CA THR A 523 -21.70 -22.40 10.10
C THR A 523 -21.19 -21.35 11.09
N ARG A 524 -20.09 -21.68 11.77
CA ARG A 524 -19.34 -20.76 12.64
C ARG A 524 -18.01 -20.46 11.97
N PHE A 525 -17.60 -19.21 12.00
CA PHE A 525 -16.30 -18.77 11.48
C PHE A 525 -15.82 -17.53 12.21
N SER A 526 -14.58 -17.14 11.94
CA SER A 526 -13.92 -15.99 12.57
C SER A 526 -13.34 -15.02 11.56
N ILE A 527 -13.26 -13.75 11.97
CA ILE A 527 -12.54 -12.67 11.29
C ILE A 527 -11.40 -12.12 12.18
N PRO A 528 -10.31 -11.59 11.62
CA PRO A 528 -9.19 -11.02 12.36
C PRO A 528 -9.60 -9.71 13.05
N ARG A 529 -9.64 -9.70 14.39
CA ARG A 529 -10.03 -8.52 15.18
C ARG A 529 -8.86 -7.60 15.53
N THR A 530 -7.65 -8.16 15.48
CA THR A 530 -6.42 -7.51 15.93
C THR A 530 -5.36 -7.57 14.84
N ILE A 531 -4.32 -6.74 15.01
CA ILE A 531 -3.11 -6.75 14.18
C ILE A 531 -2.56 -8.18 14.04
N ASN A 532 -2.16 -8.53 12.83
CA ASN A 532 -1.58 -9.82 12.46
C ASN A 532 -0.83 -9.70 11.11
N GLU A 533 -0.17 -10.77 10.69
CA GLU A 533 0.63 -10.80 9.45
C GLU A 533 -0.12 -11.36 8.23
N GLN A 534 -1.33 -11.89 8.42
CA GLN A 534 -2.05 -12.65 7.39
C GLN A 534 -3.06 -11.78 6.62
N THR A 535 -3.77 -10.90 7.32
CA THR A 535 -4.89 -10.09 6.79
C THR A 535 -5.01 -8.79 7.57
N TYR A 536 -5.49 -7.71 6.93
CA TYR A 536 -5.76 -6.46 7.66
C TYR A 536 -6.73 -6.72 8.82
N ALA A 537 -6.52 -5.98 9.91
CA ALA A 537 -7.35 -6.09 11.10
C ALA A 537 -8.72 -5.44 10.88
N VAL A 538 -9.75 -6.03 11.46
CA VAL A 538 -11.11 -5.47 11.52
C VAL A 538 -11.40 -5.18 12.98
N PRO A 539 -11.13 -4.00 13.54
CA PRO A 539 -11.26 -3.78 14.98
C PRO A 539 -12.71 -3.49 15.43
N ALA A 540 -13.55 -2.89 14.58
CA ALA A 540 -14.89 -2.43 14.97
C ALA A 540 -15.91 -2.58 13.82
N PRO A 541 -16.39 -3.79 13.53
CA PRO A 541 -17.32 -4.11 12.48
C PRO A 541 -18.71 -3.70 12.95
N ASP A 542 -19.50 -3.22 12.01
CA ASP A 542 -20.84 -2.72 12.29
C ASP A 542 -21.81 -3.86 12.59
N CYS A 543 -22.71 -3.58 13.54
CA CYS A 543 -23.93 -4.32 13.77
C CYS A 543 -25.04 -3.68 12.93
N LEU A 544 -25.71 -4.46 12.10
CA LEU A 544 -26.73 -3.97 11.15
C LEU A 544 -28.11 -4.44 11.59
N THR A 545 -28.97 -3.51 12.01
CA THR A 545 -30.34 -3.81 12.44
C THR A 545 -31.25 -3.92 11.20
N PRO A 546 -31.96 -5.04 10.98
CA PRO A 546 -32.80 -5.20 9.81
C PRO A 546 -34.03 -4.27 9.84
N ILE A 547 -34.36 -3.69 8.69
CA ILE A 547 -35.63 -2.97 8.48
C ILE A 547 -36.64 -3.92 7.82
N ALA A 548 -37.80 -4.10 8.46
CA ALA A 548 -38.82 -5.04 7.99
C ALA A 548 -39.19 -4.80 6.50
N PRO A 549 -39.38 -5.86 5.69
CA PRO A 549 -39.41 -7.28 6.05
C PRO A 549 -38.03 -7.99 5.98
N ALA A 550 -36.91 -7.26 6.01
CA ALA A 550 -35.59 -7.89 6.11
C ALA A 550 -35.40 -8.60 7.47
N TYR A 551 -34.45 -9.53 7.52
CA TYR A 551 -34.13 -10.28 8.74
C TYR A 551 -32.62 -10.44 8.91
N SER A 552 -32.19 -10.70 10.15
CA SER A 552 -30.79 -10.99 10.46
C SER A 552 -30.43 -12.41 10.00
N ALA A 553 -29.45 -12.53 9.12
CA ALA A 553 -28.98 -13.81 8.58
C ALA A 553 -27.68 -14.31 9.24
N PHE A 554 -26.95 -13.40 9.89
CA PHE A 554 -25.72 -13.67 10.63
C PHE A 554 -25.72 -12.89 11.94
N VAL A 555 -25.13 -13.45 12.98
CA VAL A 555 -24.96 -12.81 14.29
C VAL A 555 -23.52 -12.89 14.79
N TYR A 556 -23.06 -11.84 15.45
CA TYR A 556 -21.81 -11.84 16.19
C TYR A 556 -21.96 -12.55 17.53
N ASN A 557 -20.90 -13.24 17.95
CA ASN A 557 -20.78 -13.83 19.28
C ASN A 557 -19.59 -13.20 20.02
N PRO A 558 -19.75 -12.82 21.31
CA PRO A 558 -20.97 -12.91 22.13
C PRO A 558 -22.01 -11.83 21.76
N GLY A 559 -23.22 -11.95 22.34
CA GLY A 559 -24.25 -10.89 22.29
C GLY A 559 -25.33 -11.07 21.22
N SER A 560 -25.14 -11.93 20.23
CA SER A 560 -26.13 -12.19 19.15
C SER A 560 -26.56 -10.92 18.39
N TYR A 561 -25.67 -9.92 18.32
CA TYR A 561 -25.90 -8.73 17.52
C TYR A 561 -25.89 -9.08 16.04
N SER A 562 -26.79 -8.47 15.26
CA SER A 562 -26.91 -8.76 13.84
C SER A 562 -25.65 -8.36 13.06
N ALA A 563 -24.97 -9.36 12.48
CA ALA A 563 -23.76 -9.22 11.68
C ALA A 563 -24.05 -9.17 10.17
N GLY A 564 -25.26 -9.55 9.75
CA GLY A 564 -25.66 -9.46 8.35
C GLY A 564 -27.16 -9.54 8.17
N VAL A 565 -27.67 -8.81 7.19
CA VAL A 565 -29.09 -8.61 6.92
C VAL A 565 -29.42 -9.16 5.53
N ALA A 566 -30.51 -9.91 5.42
CA ALA A 566 -31.05 -10.41 4.16
C ALA A 566 -32.45 -9.84 3.92
N TYR A 567 -32.69 -9.31 2.72
CA TYR A 567 -33.97 -8.78 2.29
C TYR A 567 -34.45 -9.46 1.02
N LYS A 568 -35.73 -9.88 1.01
CA LYS A 568 -36.41 -10.44 -0.15
C LYS A 568 -37.69 -9.64 -0.44
N GLY A 569 -37.71 -8.96 -1.58
CA GLY A 569 -38.87 -8.24 -2.09
C GLY A 569 -38.85 -8.17 -3.62
N LYS A 570 -39.08 -6.98 -4.20
CA LYS A 570 -38.95 -6.74 -5.65
C LYS A 570 -37.54 -7.05 -6.18
N TYR A 571 -36.55 -6.86 -5.32
CA TYR A 571 -35.15 -7.24 -5.49
C TYR A 571 -34.69 -7.90 -4.19
N ARG A 572 -33.41 -8.30 -4.16
CA ARG A 572 -32.83 -8.91 -2.96
C ARG A 572 -31.51 -8.25 -2.61
N THR A 573 -31.32 -8.03 -1.31
CA THR A 573 -30.03 -7.59 -0.77
C THR A 573 -29.53 -8.58 0.27
N PHE A 574 -28.21 -8.75 0.31
CA PHE A 574 -27.51 -9.48 1.36
C PHE A 574 -26.35 -8.63 1.82
N VAL A 575 -26.49 -8.00 2.99
CA VAL A 575 -25.55 -7.01 3.50
C VAL A 575 -24.84 -7.55 4.73
N LEU A 576 -23.51 -7.57 4.72
CA LEU A 576 -22.67 -8.02 5.82
C LEU A 576 -21.98 -6.82 6.48
N GLY A 577 -22.12 -6.68 7.80
CA GLY A 577 -21.45 -5.66 8.61
C GLY A 577 -19.96 -5.97 8.88
N PHE A 578 -19.42 -6.95 8.17
CA PHE A 578 -18.02 -7.33 8.19
C PHE A 578 -17.54 -7.65 6.76
N PRO A 579 -16.22 -7.62 6.50
CA PRO A 579 -15.67 -7.90 5.18
C PRO A 579 -15.68 -9.41 4.92
N PHE A 580 -16.30 -9.83 3.83
CA PHE A 580 -16.39 -11.25 3.48
C PHE A 580 -15.00 -11.87 3.24
N GLU A 581 -14.09 -11.11 2.63
CA GLU A 581 -12.71 -11.49 2.38
C GLU A 581 -11.91 -11.78 3.66
N SER A 582 -12.34 -11.22 4.80
CA SER A 582 -11.68 -11.38 6.11
C SER A 582 -12.04 -12.67 6.85
N ILE A 583 -13.05 -13.42 6.38
CA ILE A 583 -13.38 -14.75 6.92
C ILE A 583 -12.16 -15.65 6.75
N GLN A 584 -11.57 -16.15 7.84
CA GLN A 584 -10.28 -16.85 7.80
C GLN A 584 -10.35 -18.22 7.09
N GLY A 585 -11.47 -18.92 7.23
CA GLY A 585 -11.66 -20.27 6.70
C GLY A 585 -12.12 -20.32 5.24
N VAL A 586 -11.38 -21.02 4.37
CA VAL A 586 -11.73 -21.16 2.93
C VAL A 586 -13.05 -21.91 2.74
N LYS A 587 -13.29 -22.97 3.51
CA LYS A 587 -14.52 -23.79 3.43
C LYS A 587 -15.72 -23.00 3.92
N GLU A 588 -15.53 -22.25 4.99
CA GLU A 588 -16.50 -21.37 5.62
C GLU A 588 -16.88 -20.25 4.65
N ARG A 589 -15.90 -19.58 4.01
CA ARG A 589 -16.15 -18.62 2.92
C ARG A 589 -17.01 -19.20 1.81
N ALA A 590 -16.64 -20.38 1.30
CA ALA A 590 -17.40 -21.04 0.23
C ALA A 590 -18.84 -21.37 0.67
N ARG A 591 -19.04 -21.80 1.93
CA ARG A 591 -20.36 -22.09 2.49
C ARG A 591 -21.21 -20.83 2.66
N VAL A 592 -20.63 -19.74 3.15
CA VAL A 592 -21.29 -18.43 3.26
C VAL A 592 -21.72 -17.93 1.88
N MET A 593 -20.80 -17.92 0.90
CA MET A 593 -21.13 -17.52 -0.48
C MET A 593 -22.22 -18.40 -1.10
N SER A 594 -22.15 -19.72 -0.90
CA SER A 594 -23.19 -20.65 -1.36
C SER A 594 -24.56 -20.34 -0.75
N ALA A 595 -24.63 -19.95 0.52
CA ALA A 595 -25.88 -19.57 1.16
C ALA A 595 -26.44 -18.26 0.58
N ILE A 596 -25.58 -17.26 0.32
CA ILE A 596 -25.96 -15.98 -0.29
C ILE A 596 -26.49 -16.19 -1.72
N LEU A 597 -25.76 -16.94 -2.56
CA LEU A 597 -26.21 -17.23 -3.93
C LEU A 597 -27.47 -18.10 -3.96
N GLY A 598 -27.61 -19.03 -3.00
CA GLY A 598 -28.83 -19.80 -2.81
C GLY A 598 -30.02 -18.91 -2.42
N PHE A 599 -29.80 -17.92 -1.56
CA PHE A 599 -30.80 -16.93 -1.20
C PHE A 599 -31.26 -16.12 -2.42
N PHE A 600 -30.35 -15.65 -3.29
CA PHE A 600 -30.70 -14.95 -4.52
C PHE A 600 -31.41 -15.84 -5.55
N GLY A 601 -31.11 -17.14 -5.59
CA GLY A 601 -31.74 -18.10 -6.50
C GLY A 601 -33.06 -18.72 -6.02
N SER A 602 -33.43 -18.55 -4.75
CA SER A 602 -34.67 -19.14 -4.19
C SER A 602 -35.92 -18.58 -4.89
N LYS A 603 -36.95 -19.38 -5.16
CA LYS A 603 -38.23 -18.85 -5.66
C LYS A 603 -38.97 -18.13 -4.54
#